data_AF-A0A0G4NEH3-F1
#
_entry.id   AF-A0A0G4NEH3-F1
#
_cell.length_a   1.000
_cell.length_b   1.000
_cell.length_c   1.000
_cell.angle_alpha   90.00
_cell.angle_beta   90.00
_cell.angle_gamma   90.00
#
_symmetry.space_group_name_H-M   'P 1'
#
loop_
_entity.id
_entity.type
_entity.pdbx_description
1 polymer ?
#
loop_
_entity_poly.entity_id
_entity_poly.type
_entity_poly.pdbx_seq_one_letter_code
_entity_poly.pdbx_strand_id
1 'polypeptide(L)'
;MIKDDKLSLFRDDNSSHNDWRSTTDVDPKSSLRKQWGLDSAIMSVAASDNTPELSTLRQELETVLHVYTPSLEDAQAFKAIAGAVGRRAARLSAVAIAGIVLQSGKLDDPEAEYIDIGVDGSLVEHYPFFRDMIYEALRAVDGIGSKGADKIRIGIAKDGSGVGAALIALVAAGMEKETSDVADFRDSVKRELESIPALADDSLTSNQQVAIGAGIVGAAAVAALYWARRRNYI
;
A
#
# COMPACT_ATOMS: atom_id res chain seq x y z
N MET A 1 30.36 19.30 1.44
CA MET A 1 30.55 18.35 0.32
C MET A 1 31.17 19.03 -0.89
N ILE A 2 30.52 19.97 -1.60
CA ILE A 2 31.07 20.59 -2.84
C ILE A 2 32.36 21.45 -2.63
N LYS A 3 32.70 21.82 -1.38
CA LYS A 3 33.91 22.58 -1.03
C LYS A 3 35.09 21.71 -0.57
N ASP A 4 34.94 20.39 -0.55
CA ASP A 4 36.02 19.48 -0.14
C ASP A 4 36.88 19.14 -1.36
N ASP A 5 38.16 19.50 -1.31
CA ASP A 5 39.11 19.30 -2.41
C ASP A 5 39.49 17.84 -2.64
N LYS A 6 39.03 16.93 -1.78
CA LYS A 6 39.24 15.48 -1.93
C LYS A 6 38.18 14.78 -2.79
N LEU A 7 37.15 15.49 -3.25
CA LEU A 7 36.06 14.92 -4.04
C LEU A 7 36.22 15.31 -5.52
N SER A 8 36.42 14.32 -6.40
CA SER A 8 36.52 14.50 -7.86
C SER A 8 35.17 14.62 -8.58
N LEU A 9 34.04 14.50 -7.87
CA LEU A 9 32.71 14.56 -8.50
C LEU A 9 32.37 15.99 -8.95
N PHE A 10 32.05 16.15 -10.23
CA PHE A 10 31.79 17.41 -10.93
C PHE A 10 32.95 18.40 -10.84
N ARG A 11 34.18 17.89 -10.90
CA ARG A 11 35.40 18.68 -10.92
C ARG A 11 36.38 18.13 -11.94
N ASP A 12 36.64 18.91 -12.98
CA ASP A 12 37.79 18.71 -13.84
C ASP A 12 38.87 19.73 -13.49
N ASP A 13 40.09 19.29 -13.20
CA ASP A 13 41.22 20.19 -12.94
C ASP A 13 41.62 20.98 -14.20
N ASN A 14 41.40 20.40 -15.38
CA ASN A 14 41.59 21.05 -16.66
C ASN A 14 40.81 20.31 -17.77
N SER A 15 40.68 20.94 -18.93
CA SER A 15 39.97 20.39 -20.08
C SER A 15 40.55 19.08 -20.63
N SER A 16 41.77 18.68 -20.27
CA SER A 16 42.34 17.40 -20.74
C SER A 16 41.81 16.17 -19.99
N HIS A 17 41.18 16.37 -18.83
CA HIS A 17 40.60 15.28 -18.03
C HIS A 17 39.12 15.01 -18.36
N ASN A 18 38.48 15.87 -19.16
CA ASN A 18 37.11 15.66 -19.63
C ASN A 18 37.09 15.06 -21.03
N ASP A 19 36.17 14.13 -21.26
CA ASP A 19 35.96 13.48 -22.55
C ASP A 19 35.56 14.46 -23.66
N TRP A 20 34.92 15.59 -23.32
CA TRP A 20 34.53 16.66 -24.25
C TRP A 20 35.57 17.76 -24.45
N ARG A 21 36.77 17.64 -23.84
CA ARG A 21 37.80 18.69 -23.86
C ARG A 21 37.31 20.06 -23.35
N SER A 22 36.36 20.03 -22.43
CA SER A 22 35.82 21.17 -21.68
C SER A 22 36.07 20.95 -20.18
N THR A 23 35.87 21.97 -19.34
CA THR A 23 35.89 21.79 -17.88
C THR A 23 34.45 21.71 -17.40
N THR A 24 34.09 20.67 -16.63
CA THR A 24 32.79 20.60 -15.96
C THR A 24 32.63 21.79 -15.01
N ASP A 25 31.52 22.52 -15.14
CA ASP A 25 31.18 23.67 -14.29
C ASP A 25 29.80 23.49 -13.65
N VAL A 26 29.68 23.85 -12.37
CA VAL A 26 28.43 23.73 -11.60
C VAL A 26 27.95 25.12 -11.23
N ASP A 27 26.81 25.54 -11.81
CA ASP A 27 26.26 26.88 -11.62
C ASP A 27 26.14 27.23 -10.12
N PRO A 28 26.61 28.41 -9.66
CA PRO A 28 26.48 28.86 -8.27
C PRO A 28 25.05 28.77 -7.70
N LYS A 29 24.03 28.92 -8.56
CA LYS A 29 22.60 28.84 -8.22
C LYS A 29 21.99 27.46 -8.43
N SER A 30 22.78 26.48 -8.86
CA SER A 30 22.39 25.08 -9.03
C SER A 30 21.61 24.56 -7.82
N SER A 31 20.60 23.75 -8.12
CA SER A 31 19.81 23.02 -7.14
C SER A 31 20.65 22.04 -6.29
N LEU A 32 21.81 21.59 -6.78
CA LEU A 32 22.77 20.76 -6.01
C LEU A 32 23.24 21.42 -4.72
N ARG A 33 23.24 22.75 -4.64
CA ARG A 33 23.66 23.52 -3.46
C ARG A 33 22.51 23.80 -2.49
N LYS A 34 21.27 23.44 -2.84
CA LYS A 34 20.07 23.69 -2.05
C LYS A 34 19.57 22.39 -1.44
N GLN A 35 19.17 22.45 -0.17
CA GLN A 35 18.48 21.32 0.46
C GLN A 35 17.20 21.01 -0.34
N TRP A 36 16.93 19.73 -0.60
CA TRP A 36 15.80 19.26 -1.42
C TRP A 36 15.84 19.73 -2.89
N GLY A 37 16.98 20.20 -3.38
CA GLY A 37 17.12 20.61 -4.78
C GLY A 37 17.22 19.45 -5.78
N LEU A 38 17.46 18.23 -5.31
CA LEU A 38 17.51 17.03 -6.16
C LEU A 38 16.16 16.29 -6.11
N ASP A 39 15.50 16.19 -7.26
CA ASP A 39 14.26 15.41 -7.40
C ASP A 39 14.56 13.93 -7.73
N SER A 40 13.63 13.06 -7.37
CA SER A 40 13.61 11.64 -7.73
C SER A 40 13.46 11.38 -9.24
N ALA A 41 12.95 12.36 -10.00
CA ALA A 41 12.78 12.27 -11.45
C ALA A 41 14.12 12.02 -12.17
N ILE A 42 15.17 12.80 -11.86
CA ILE A 42 16.49 12.62 -12.49
C ILE A 42 17.14 11.27 -12.12
N MET A 43 16.83 10.73 -10.93
CA MET A 43 17.28 9.38 -10.57
C MET A 43 16.63 8.31 -11.44
N SER A 44 15.37 8.53 -11.86
CA SER A 44 14.65 7.64 -12.76
C SER A 44 15.23 7.70 -14.18
N VAL A 45 15.67 8.88 -14.64
CA VAL A 45 16.43 9.02 -15.88
C VAL A 45 17.75 8.25 -15.78
N ALA A 46 18.50 8.43 -14.69
CA ALA A 46 19.78 7.73 -14.49
C ALA A 46 19.61 6.20 -14.51
N ALA A 47 18.53 5.68 -13.91
CA ALA A 47 18.20 4.27 -13.97
C ALA A 47 17.83 3.80 -15.39
N SER A 48 17.15 4.63 -16.18
CA SER A 48 16.69 4.30 -17.54
C SER A 48 17.79 4.37 -18.61
N ASP A 49 18.75 5.28 -18.45
CA ASP A 49 19.73 5.56 -19.50
C ASP A 49 20.79 4.46 -19.63
N ASN A 50 20.66 3.62 -20.65
CA ASN A 50 21.60 2.54 -20.94
C ASN A 50 22.49 2.85 -22.17
N THR A 51 22.57 4.12 -22.57
CA THR A 51 23.48 4.54 -23.64
C THR A 51 24.94 4.43 -23.18
N PRO A 52 25.89 4.07 -24.06
CA PRO A 52 27.30 3.94 -23.67
C PRO A 52 27.88 5.24 -23.09
N GLU A 53 27.43 6.38 -23.60
CA GLU A 53 27.88 7.72 -23.20
C GLU A 53 27.03 8.37 -22.11
N LEU A 54 25.96 7.69 -21.64
CA LEU A 54 24.97 8.24 -20.71
C LEU A 54 24.41 9.60 -21.17
N SER A 55 24.15 9.73 -22.47
CA SER A 55 23.85 11.02 -23.10
C SER A 55 22.57 11.65 -22.56
N THR A 56 21.55 10.83 -22.25
CA THR A 56 20.28 11.32 -21.72
C THR A 56 20.45 11.81 -20.29
N LEU A 57 21.21 11.07 -19.47
CA LEU A 57 21.53 11.49 -18.12
C LEU A 57 22.38 12.76 -18.11
N ARG A 58 23.40 12.86 -18.97
CA ARG A 58 24.24 14.07 -19.08
C ARG A 58 23.42 15.30 -19.45
N GLN A 59 22.50 15.17 -20.40
CA GLN A 59 21.58 16.24 -20.78
C GLN A 59 20.67 16.66 -19.61
N GLU A 60 20.18 15.71 -18.83
CA GLU A 60 19.33 15.99 -17.66
C GLU A 60 20.11 16.60 -16.49
N LEU A 61 21.36 16.19 -16.27
CA LEU A 61 22.26 16.84 -15.30
C LEU A 61 22.49 18.32 -15.65
N GLU A 62 22.62 18.64 -16.94
CA GLU A 62 22.75 20.03 -17.38
C GLU A 62 21.43 20.80 -17.24
N THR A 63 20.32 20.20 -17.67
CA THR A 63 19.02 20.89 -17.71
C THR A 63 18.45 21.12 -16.31
N VAL A 64 18.51 20.12 -15.42
CA VAL A 64 17.85 20.14 -14.10
C VAL A 64 18.79 20.62 -13.00
N LEU A 65 20.06 20.19 -13.06
CA LEU A 65 21.04 20.52 -12.02
C LEU A 65 22.00 21.63 -12.42
N HIS A 66 21.93 22.16 -13.65
CA HIS A 66 22.83 23.21 -14.14
C HIS A 66 24.31 22.82 -13.96
N VAL A 67 24.62 21.55 -14.23
CA VAL A 67 25.99 21.03 -14.35
C VAL A 67 26.34 21.06 -15.83
N TYR A 68 27.14 22.04 -16.25
CA TYR A 68 27.52 22.22 -17.65
C TYR A 68 28.66 21.27 -18.01
N THR A 69 28.53 20.62 -19.17
CA THR A 69 29.51 19.65 -19.68
C THR A 69 29.91 18.59 -18.64
N PRO A 70 28.96 17.86 -18.02
CA PRO A 70 29.27 16.82 -17.04
C PRO A 70 30.10 15.74 -17.74
N SER A 71 31.20 15.29 -17.13
CA SER A 71 32.02 14.22 -17.70
C SER A 71 31.26 12.88 -17.74
N LEU A 72 31.74 11.93 -18.55
CA LEU A 72 31.21 10.56 -18.50
C LEU A 72 31.39 9.93 -17.12
N GLU A 73 32.52 10.17 -16.46
CA GLU A 73 32.82 9.65 -15.11
C GLU A 73 31.81 10.18 -14.09
N ASP A 74 31.49 11.47 -14.16
CA ASP A 74 30.48 12.09 -13.29
C ASP A 74 29.09 11.47 -13.49
N ALA A 75 28.70 11.26 -14.74
CA ALA A 75 27.42 10.62 -15.06
C ALA A 75 27.38 9.17 -14.55
N GLN A 76 28.48 8.42 -14.68
CA GLN A 76 28.61 7.07 -14.14
C GLN A 76 28.54 7.05 -12.61
N ALA A 77 29.25 7.96 -11.94
CA ALA A 77 29.21 8.10 -10.50
C ALA A 77 27.80 8.45 -10.00
N PHE A 78 27.15 9.42 -10.65
CA PHE A 78 25.76 9.78 -10.34
C PHE A 78 24.82 8.60 -10.51
N LYS A 79 24.90 7.88 -11.63
CA LYS A 79 24.08 6.69 -11.89
C LYS A 79 24.30 5.59 -10.87
N ALA A 80 25.55 5.32 -10.48
CA ALA A 80 25.89 4.31 -9.48
C ALA A 80 25.30 4.66 -8.11
N ILE A 81 25.43 5.92 -7.68
CA ILE A 81 24.87 6.40 -6.40
C ILE A 81 23.34 6.36 -6.45
N ALA A 82 22.73 6.88 -7.52
CA ALA A 82 21.27 6.89 -7.68
C ALA A 82 20.70 5.47 -7.65
N GLY A 83 21.33 4.53 -8.35
CA GLY A 83 20.96 3.11 -8.34
C GLY A 83 21.11 2.47 -6.96
N ALA A 84 22.18 2.79 -6.22
CA ALA A 84 22.36 2.30 -4.84
C ALA A 84 21.26 2.81 -3.90
N VAL A 85 20.86 4.09 -4.03
CA VAL A 85 19.74 4.66 -3.26
C VAL A 85 18.42 3.99 -3.62
N GLY A 86 18.14 3.82 -4.92
CA GLY A 86 16.93 3.15 -5.42
C GLY A 86 16.82 1.70 -4.94
N ARG A 87 17.92 0.93 -5.04
CA ARG A 87 17.97 -0.47 -4.58
C ARG A 87 17.82 -0.58 -3.06
N ARG A 88 18.39 0.35 -2.30
CA ARG A 88 18.18 0.42 -0.85
C ARG A 88 16.71 0.68 -0.51
N ALA A 89 16.07 1.63 -1.18
CA ALA A 89 14.65 1.92 -0.98
C ALA A 89 13.79 0.68 -1.26
N ALA A 90 14.00 0.02 -2.40
CA ALA A 90 13.28 -1.21 -2.76
C ALA A 90 13.46 -2.33 -1.73
N ARG A 91 14.68 -2.53 -1.23
CA ARG A 91 14.96 -3.53 -0.17
C ARG A 91 14.23 -3.24 1.13
N LEU A 92 14.20 -1.99 1.56
CA LEU A 92 13.47 -1.60 2.78
C LEU A 92 11.96 -1.80 2.62
N SER A 93 11.40 -1.46 1.44
CA SER A 93 10.00 -1.73 1.13
C SER A 93 9.67 -3.23 1.12
N ALA A 94 10.57 -4.05 0.55
CA ALA A 94 10.41 -5.50 0.52
C ALA A 94 10.38 -6.13 1.92
N VAL A 95 11.15 -5.61 2.89
CA VAL A 95 11.13 -6.10 4.28
C VAL A 95 9.75 -5.90 4.92
N ALA A 96 9.11 -4.74 4.70
CA ALA A 96 7.77 -4.48 5.22
C ALA A 96 6.73 -5.43 4.61
N ILE A 97 6.78 -5.62 3.29
CA ILE A 97 5.93 -6.60 2.59
C ILE A 97 6.14 -8.00 3.16
N ALA A 98 7.41 -8.41 3.30
CA ALA A 98 7.76 -9.72 3.77
C ALA A 98 7.26 -9.98 5.19
N GLY A 99 7.39 -9.00 6.09
CA GLY A 99 6.88 -9.10 7.45
C GLY A 99 5.39 -9.40 7.50
N ILE A 100 4.59 -8.71 6.69
CA ILE A 100 3.12 -8.95 6.62
C ILE A 100 2.83 -10.32 6.03
N VAL A 101 3.50 -10.71 4.95
CA VAL A 101 3.28 -12.01 4.30
C VAL A 101 3.60 -13.16 5.27
N LEU A 102 4.74 -13.10 5.96
CA LEU A 102 5.13 -14.11 6.95
C LEU A 102 4.17 -14.13 8.14
N GLN A 103 3.79 -12.95 8.66
CA GLN A 103 2.85 -12.87 9.78
C GLN A 103 1.46 -13.40 9.42
N SER A 104 1.04 -13.24 8.16
CA SER A 104 -0.28 -13.69 7.71
C SER A 104 -0.42 -15.21 7.62
N GLY A 105 0.69 -15.96 7.56
CA GLY A 105 0.70 -17.41 7.35
C GLY A 105 0.23 -17.87 5.96
N LYS A 106 -0.14 -16.94 5.06
CA LYS A 106 -0.66 -17.26 3.72
C LYS A 106 0.35 -17.90 2.78
N LEU A 107 1.63 -17.85 3.10
CA LEU A 107 2.68 -18.45 2.28
C LEU A 107 2.60 -19.99 2.31
N ASP A 108 2.27 -20.53 3.48
CA ASP A 108 2.18 -21.96 3.78
C ASP A 108 0.75 -22.51 3.58
N ASP A 109 -0.21 -21.64 3.30
CA ASP A 109 -1.59 -22.02 3.04
C ASP A 109 -1.68 -22.77 1.69
N PRO A 110 -2.09 -24.05 1.67
CA PRO A 110 -2.20 -24.83 0.45
C PRO A 110 -3.36 -24.35 -0.46
N GLU A 111 -4.35 -23.64 0.08
CA GLU A 111 -5.47 -23.09 -0.69
C GLU A 111 -5.12 -21.72 -1.31
N ALA A 112 -4.08 -21.05 -0.81
CA ALA A 112 -3.61 -19.77 -1.34
C ALA A 112 -2.59 -19.98 -2.48
N GLU A 113 -3.08 -19.98 -3.72
CA GLU A 113 -2.21 -20.08 -4.91
C GLU A 113 -1.32 -18.83 -5.07
N TYR A 114 -1.88 -17.63 -4.84
CA TYR A 114 -1.17 -16.35 -4.93
C TYR A 114 -1.50 -15.40 -3.79
N ILE A 115 -0.56 -14.52 -3.49
CA ILE A 115 -0.71 -13.42 -2.53
C ILE A 115 -0.62 -12.10 -3.29
N ASP A 116 -1.78 -11.50 -3.56
CA ASP A 116 -1.86 -10.21 -4.25
C ASP A 116 -1.63 -9.04 -3.28
N ILE A 117 -0.71 -8.16 -3.66
CA ILE A 117 -0.32 -6.97 -2.91
C ILE A 117 -0.60 -5.76 -3.80
N GLY A 118 -1.62 -5.00 -3.42
CA GLY A 118 -1.91 -3.71 -4.03
C GLY A 118 -0.91 -2.65 -3.59
N VAL A 119 -0.26 -1.98 -4.53
CA VAL A 119 0.66 -0.87 -4.28
C VAL A 119 0.23 0.36 -5.07
N ASP A 120 0.38 1.53 -4.46
CA ASP A 120 0.09 2.84 -5.05
C ASP A 120 1.28 3.77 -4.77
N GLY A 121 1.57 4.67 -5.70
CA GLY A 121 2.62 5.68 -5.59
C GLY A 121 3.49 5.82 -6.83
N SER A 122 3.94 7.05 -7.08
CA SER A 122 4.75 7.42 -8.24
C SER A 122 6.05 6.63 -8.36
N LEU A 123 6.68 6.25 -7.26
CA LEU A 123 7.94 5.50 -7.27
C LEU A 123 7.76 4.10 -7.87
N VAL A 124 6.75 3.35 -7.42
CA VAL A 124 6.53 1.98 -7.91
C VAL A 124 5.97 1.95 -9.33
N GLU A 125 5.33 3.04 -9.77
CA GLU A 125 4.79 3.18 -11.12
C GLU A 125 5.82 3.66 -12.14
N HIS A 126 6.67 4.62 -11.77
CA HIS A 126 7.54 5.32 -12.73
C HIS A 126 9.02 5.03 -12.58
N TYR A 127 9.50 4.54 -11.43
CA TYR A 127 10.92 4.26 -11.27
C TYR A 127 11.29 2.94 -11.98
N PRO A 128 12.26 2.96 -12.93
CA PRO A 128 12.61 1.78 -13.71
C PRO A 128 13.06 0.61 -12.82
N PHE A 129 12.55 -0.58 -13.12
CA PHE A 129 12.91 -1.83 -12.45
C PHE A 129 12.67 -1.84 -10.92
N PHE A 130 11.89 -0.90 -10.37
CA PHE A 130 11.68 -0.83 -8.93
C PHE A 130 11.00 -2.08 -8.37
N ARG A 131 10.00 -2.59 -9.09
CA ARG A 131 9.32 -3.86 -8.76
C ARG A 131 10.28 -5.04 -8.82
N ASP A 132 11.17 -5.07 -9.80
CA ASP A 132 12.17 -6.14 -9.93
C ASP A 132 13.15 -6.13 -8.77
N MET A 133 13.57 -4.95 -8.31
CA MET A 133 14.41 -4.80 -7.12
C MET A 133 13.69 -5.23 -5.84
N ILE A 134 12.37 -5.02 -5.73
CA ILE A 134 11.56 -5.55 -4.63
C ILE A 134 11.54 -7.08 -4.69
N TYR A 135 11.28 -7.67 -5.86
CA TYR A 135 11.30 -9.12 -6.02
C TYR A 135 12.68 -9.73 -5.73
N GLU A 136 13.75 -9.10 -6.18
CA GLU A 136 15.12 -9.48 -5.84
C GLU A 136 15.33 -9.50 -4.32
N ALA A 137 14.85 -8.46 -3.63
CA ALA A 137 14.94 -8.35 -2.19
C ALA A 137 14.09 -9.42 -1.46
N LEU A 138 12.85 -9.66 -1.89
CA LEU A 138 11.96 -10.67 -1.31
C LEU A 138 12.56 -12.07 -1.38
N ARG A 139 13.24 -12.40 -2.48
CA ARG A 139 13.94 -13.68 -2.65
C ARG A 139 15.09 -13.87 -1.65
N ALA A 140 15.66 -12.78 -1.14
CA ALA A 140 16.73 -12.79 -0.16
C ALA A 140 16.22 -12.76 1.30
N VAL A 141 14.91 -12.63 1.54
CA VAL A 141 14.35 -12.64 2.90
C VAL A 141 14.15 -14.07 3.39
N ASP A 142 14.68 -14.34 4.59
CA ASP A 142 14.47 -15.60 5.29
C ASP A 142 12.98 -15.87 5.52
N GLY A 143 12.54 -17.08 5.18
CA GLY A 143 11.13 -17.50 5.26
C GLY A 143 10.33 -17.27 3.97
N ILE A 144 10.74 -16.37 3.08
CA ILE A 144 10.11 -16.22 1.76
C ILE A 144 10.86 -17.05 0.71
N GLY A 145 12.16 -16.76 0.55
CA GLY A 145 13.00 -17.39 -0.47
C GLY A 145 12.45 -17.24 -1.91
N SER A 146 13.01 -18.01 -2.84
CA SER A 146 12.60 -17.93 -4.26
C SER A 146 11.15 -18.36 -4.48
N LYS A 147 10.75 -19.51 -3.89
CA LYS A 147 9.40 -20.07 -4.07
C LYS A 147 8.32 -19.17 -3.49
N GLY A 148 8.57 -18.57 -2.33
CA GLY A 148 7.61 -17.66 -1.71
C GLY A 148 7.46 -16.36 -2.49
N ALA A 149 8.56 -15.83 -3.03
CA ALA A 149 8.52 -14.63 -3.86
C ALA A 149 7.70 -14.83 -5.14
N ASP A 150 7.74 -16.02 -5.75
CA ASP A 150 6.98 -16.35 -6.95
C ASP A 150 5.46 -16.49 -6.69
N LYS A 151 5.06 -16.76 -5.44
CA LYS A 151 3.64 -16.69 -5.02
C LYS A 151 3.14 -15.26 -4.82
N ILE A 152 4.03 -14.27 -4.65
CA ILE A 152 3.66 -12.88 -4.37
C ILE A 152 3.46 -12.11 -5.67
N ARG A 153 2.31 -11.46 -5.81
CA ARG A 153 1.96 -10.63 -6.98
C ARG A 153 1.78 -9.19 -6.56
N ILE A 154 2.63 -8.30 -7.06
CA ILE A 154 2.54 -6.86 -6.79
C ILE A 154 1.74 -6.20 -7.92
N GLY A 155 0.55 -5.68 -7.63
CA GLY A 155 -0.33 -5.00 -8.58
C GLY A 155 -0.45 -3.50 -8.28
N ILE A 156 -0.43 -2.66 -9.33
CA ILE A 156 -0.60 -1.20 -9.18
C ILE A 156 -2.08 -0.86 -8.97
N ALA A 157 -2.40 -0.12 -7.91
CA ALA A 157 -3.71 0.41 -7.62
C ALA A 157 -3.76 1.89 -8.00
N LYS A 158 -4.44 2.23 -9.10
CA LYS A 158 -4.44 3.60 -9.66
C LYS A 158 -5.22 4.64 -8.84
N ASP A 159 -6.27 4.23 -8.15
CA ASP A 159 -7.17 5.13 -7.41
C ASP A 159 -7.53 4.53 -6.04
N GLY A 160 -6.54 3.96 -5.34
CA GLY A 160 -6.76 3.25 -4.08
C GLY A 160 -7.37 4.13 -2.99
N SER A 161 -6.99 5.40 -2.93
CA SER A 161 -7.48 6.35 -1.93
C SER A 161 -8.95 6.72 -2.09
N GLY A 162 -9.42 6.94 -3.32
CA GLY A 162 -10.81 7.31 -3.60
C GLY A 162 -11.76 6.11 -3.55
N VAL A 163 -11.47 5.07 -4.34
CA VAL A 163 -12.31 3.87 -4.45
C VAL A 163 -12.33 3.12 -3.12
N GLY A 164 -11.17 2.98 -2.46
CA GLY A 164 -11.07 2.32 -1.16
C GLY A 164 -11.87 3.03 -0.08
N ALA A 165 -11.82 4.36 -0.01
CA ALA A 165 -12.61 5.14 0.96
C ALA A 165 -14.12 4.95 0.74
N ALA A 166 -14.58 4.94 -0.52
CA ALA A 166 -15.98 4.74 -0.84
C ALA A 166 -16.48 3.33 -0.45
N LEU A 167 -15.67 2.29 -0.70
CA LEU A 167 -16.00 0.92 -0.32
C LEU A 167 -16.04 0.73 1.20
N ILE A 168 -15.09 1.33 1.93
CA ILE A 168 -15.09 1.31 3.40
C ILE A 168 -16.34 2.01 3.93
N ALA A 169 -16.70 3.18 3.38
CA ALA A 169 -17.90 3.90 3.78
C ALA A 169 -19.17 3.08 3.52
N LEU A 170 -19.25 2.38 2.38
CA LEU A 170 -20.38 1.49 2.06
C LEU A 170 -20.49 0.33 3.05
N VAL A 171 -19.38 -0.33 3.37
CA VAL A 171 -19.36 -1.44 4.34
C VAL A 171 -19.75 -0.94 5.74
N ALA A 172 -19.20 0.20 6.17
CA ALA A 172 -19.54 0.81 7.45
C ALA A 172 -21.03 1.17 7.55
N ALA A 173 -21.60 1.80 6.51
CA ALA A 173 -23.02 2.12 6.47
C ALA A 173 -23.90 0.85 6.49
N GLY A 174 -23.46 -0.23 5.85
CA GLY A 174 -24.13 -1.54 5.92
C GLY A 174 -24.13 -2.11 7.34
N MET A 175 -22.99 -2.07 8.02
CA MET A 175 -22.84 -2.55 9.40
C MET A 175 -23.66 -1.74 10.41
N GLU A 176 -23.77 -0.42 10.23
CA GLU A 176 -24.63 0.43 11.05
C GLU A 176 -26.11 0.05 10.90
N LYS A 177 -26.56 -0.20 9.67
CA LYS A 177 -27.94 -0.60 9.39
C LYS A 177 -28.29 -1.97 9.98
N GLU A 178 -27.41 -2.95 9.86
CA GLU A 178 -27.62 -4.26 10.51
C GLU A 178 -27.67 -4.13 12.03
N THR A 179 -26.82 -3.28 12.61
CA THR A 179 -26.79 -3.04 14.06
C THR A 179 -28.06 -2.33 14.54
N SER A 180 -28.55 -1.33 13.81
CA SER A 180 -29.82 -0.64 14.13
C SER A 180 -31.01 -1.57 14.01
N ASP A 181 -31.06 -2.41 12.96
CA ASP A 181 -32.15 -3.38 12.76
C ASP A 181 -32.20 -4.42 13.91
N VAL A 182 -31.04 -4.84 14.42
CA VAL A 182 -30.93 -5.75 15.58
C VAL A 182 -31.32 -5.05 16.89
N ALA A 183 -30.97 -3.77 17.05
CA ALA A 183 -31.35 -2.98 18.23
C ALA A 183 -32.88 -2.76 18.27
N ASP A 184 -33.47 -2.36 17.15
CA ASP A 184 -34.93 -2.17 17.02
C ASP A 184 -35.71 -3.45 17.31
N PHE A 185 -35.20 -4.60 16.85
CA PHE A 185 -35.81 -5.91 17.15
C PHE A 185 -35.72 -6.27 18.64
N ARG A 186 -34.58 -6.02 19.29
CA ARG A 186 -34.44 -6.25 20.74
C ARG A 186 -35.42 -5.39 21.52
N ASP A 187 -35.59 -4.13 21.13
CA ASP A 187 -36.51 -3.19 21.77
C ASP A 187 -37.99 -3.54 21.51
N SER A 188 -38.32 -4.11 20.35
CA SER A 188 -39.68 -4.62 20.11
C SER A 188 -39.97 -5.85 20.98
N VAL A 189 -39.04 -6.80 21.05
CA VAL A 189 -39.19 -7.98 21.90
C VAL A 189 -39.29 -7.60 23.38
N LYS A 190 -38.48 -6.63 23.84
CA LYS A 190 -38.52 -6.16 25.23
C LYS A 190 -39.85 -5.48 25.57
N ARG A 191 -40.36 -4.62 24.69
CA ARG A 191 -41.68 -3.98 24.87
C ARG A 191 -42.81 -5.02 24.88
N GLU A 192 -42.73 -6.02 24.02
CA GLU A 192 -43.69 -7.12 23.99
C GLU A 192 -43.64 -7.91 25.30
N LEU A 193 -42.44 -8.23 25.80
CA LEU A 193 -42.23 -8.90 27.09
C LEU A 193 -42.75 -8.09 28.29
N GLU A 194 -42.57 -6.77 28.28
CA GLU A 194 -43.05 -5.85 29.33
C GLU A 194 -44.57 -5.63 29.27
N SER A 195 -45.19 -5.81 28.10
CA SER A 195 -46.65 -5.74 27.92
C SER A 195 -47.37 -7.03 28.29
N ILE A 196 -46.63 -8.14 28.45
CA ILE A 196 -47.16 -9.33 29.11
C ILE A 196 -47.38 -8.92 30.57
N PRO A 197 -48.62 -8.94 31.08
CA PRO A 197 -48.86 -8.57 32.47
C PRO A 197 -48.01 -9.48 33.34
N ALA A 198 -47.22 -8.89 34.23
CA ALA A 198 -46.64 -9.63 35.34
C ALA A 198 -47.80 -10.19 36.15
N LEU A 199 -48.19 -11.44 35.86
CA LEU A 199 -49.15 -12.21 36.63
C LEU A 199 -48.45 -12.67 37.91
N ALA A 200 -48.04 -11.68 38.71
CA ALA A 200 -47.93 -11.82 40.14
C ALA A 200 -49.33 -11.59 40.71
N ASP A 201 -50.26 -12.49 40.41
CA ASP A 201 -51.43 -12.69 41.27
C ASP A 201 -51.87 -14.15 41.20
N ASP A 202 -52.06 -14.73 42.38
CA ASP A 202 -51.99 -16.16 42.70
C ASP A 202 -53.31 -16.91 42.37
N SER A 203 -53.97 -16.57 41.25
CA SER A 203 -55.32 -17.09 40.95
C SER A 203 -55.66 -17.31 39.48
N LEU A 204 -54.80 -17.97 38.72
CA LEU A 204 -55.13 -18.44 37.35
C LEU A 204 -55.31 -19.96 37.29
N THR A 205 -56.40 -20.40 36.66
CA THR A 205 -56.67 -21.82 36.42
C THR A 205 -55.75 -22.39 35.33
N SER A 206 -55.37 -23.67 35.47
CA SER A 206 -54.39 -24.40 34.63
C SER A 206 -54.58 -24.19 33.11
N ASN A 207 -55.81 -24.08 32.63
CA ASN A 207 -56.10 -23.93 31.21
C ASN A 207 -55.82 -22.52 30.65
N GLN A 208 -55.88 -21.48 31.49
CA GLN A 208 -55.57 -20.11 31.07
C GLN A 208 -54.06 -19.84 31.00
N GLN A 209 -53.26 -20.47 31.87
CA GLN A 209 -51.80 -20.38 31.79
C GLN A 209 -51.23 -21.06 30.53
N VAL A 210 -51.79 -22.22 30.14
CA VAL A 210 -51.39 -22.92 28.91
C VAL A 210 -51.74 -22.12 27.66
N ALA A 211 -52.93 -21.47 27.64
CA ALA A 211 -53.36 -20.66 26.50
C ALA A 211 -52.48 -19.41 26.29
N ILE A 212 -52.08 -18.74 27.38
CA ILE A 212 -51.20 -17.56 27.32
C ILE A 212 -49.78 -17.97 26.92
N GLY A 213 -49.26 -19.07 27.48
CA GLY A 213 -47.95 -19.61 27.11
C GLY A 213 -47.87 -20.02 25.63
N ALA A 214 -48.91 -20.66 25.10
CA ALA A 214 -48.99 -21.03 23.69
C ALA A 214 -49.07 -19.81 22.75
N GLY A 215 -49.76 -18.74 23.17
CA GLY A 215 -49.85 -17.48 22.41
C GLY A 215 -48.49 -16.78 22.26
N ILE A 216 -47.72 -16.69 23.35
CA ILE A 216 -46.39 -16.07 23.35
C ILE A 216 -45.40 -16.87 22.49
N VAL A 217 -45.41 -18.20 22.60
CA VAL A 217 -44.57 -19.08 21.78
C VAL A 217 -44.96 -19.00 20.30
N GLY A 218 -46.26 -18.91 20.00
CA GLY A 218 -46.77 -18.74 18.64
C GLY A 218 -46.33 -17.42 18.00
N ALA A 219 -46.44 -16.30 18.72
CA ALA A 219 -46.01 -14.98 18.25
C ALA A 219 -44.48 -14.94 18.00
N ALA A 220 -43.69 -15.48 18.94
CA ALA A 220 -42.25 -15.57 18.78
C ALA A 220 -41.83 -16.46 17.60
N ALA A 221 -42.51 -17.59 17.38
CA ALA A 221 -42.26 -18.48 16.24
C ALA A 221 -42.62 -17.84 14.90
N VAL A 222 -43.73 -17.09 14.83
CA VAL A 222 -44.14 -16.36 13.62
C VAL A 222 -43.17 -15.22 13.32
N ALA A 223 -42.72 -14.47 14.33
CA ALA A 223 -41.69 -13.44 14.17
C ALA A 223 -40.35 -14.03 13.70
N ALA A 224 -39.93 -15.17 14.27
CA ALA A 224 -38.73 -15.89 13.85
C ALA A 224 -38.83 -16.44 12.42
N LEU A 225 -39.98 -16.98 12.02
CA LEU A 225 -40.25 -17.46 10.66
C LEU A 225 -40.29 -16.32 9.64
N TYR A 226 -40.92 -15.20 9.99
CA TYR A 226 -40.95 -13.99 9.16
C TYR A 226 -39.54 -13.44 8.94
N TRP A 227 -38.71 -13.43 10.00
CA TRP A 227 -37.31 -13.00 9.92
C TRP A 227 -36.44 -13.97 9.10
N ALA A 228 -36.58 -15.29 9.29
CA ALA A 228 -35.85 -16.30 8.52
C ALA A 228 -36.15 -16.23 7.01
N ARG A 229 -37.39 -15.89 6.63
CA ARG A 229 -37.79 -15.77 5.22
C ARG A 229 -37.21 -14.54 4.52
N ARG A 230 -36.92 -13.48 5.26
CA ARG A 230 -36.35 -12.22 4.73
C ARG A 230 -34.84 -12.31 4.47
N ARG A 231 -34.15 -13.23 5.14
CA ARG A 231 -32.70 -13.48 4.97
C ARG A 231 -32.34 -14.20 3.65
N ASN A 232 -33.30 -14.87 3.00
CA ASN A 232 -33.08 -15.64 1.76
C ASN A 232 -33.26 -14.84 0.45
N TYR A 233 -33.41 -13.50 0.52
CA TYR A 233 -33.62 -12.63 -0.64
C TYR A 233 -32.49 -11.60 -0.85
N ILE A 234 -31.31 -11.83 -0.27
CA ILE A 234 -30.07 -11.08 -0.52
C ILE A 234 -29.03 -12.05 -1.08
#